data_AF-A0A819ZVG3-F1
#
_entry.id   AF-A0A819ZVG3-F1
#
_cell.length_a   1.000
_cell.length_b   1.000
_cell.length_c   1.000
_cell.angle_alpha   90.00
_cell.angle_beta   90.00
_cell.angle_gamma   90.00
#
_symmetry.space_group_name_H-M   'P 1'
#
loop_
_entity.id
_entity.type
_entity.pdbx_description
1 polymer ?
#
loop_
_entity_poly.entity_id
_entity_poly.type
_entity_poly.pdbx_seq_one_letter_code
_entity_poly.pdbx_strand_id
1 'polypeptide(L)'
;MIGRFANLLPYRIKINANESFINLVQRICQLGMDILNHCQLPYQQIIRGNSELCSSKIPLHFQYEEIHSSSTSEIKSIAKTNDATLSLYTEQPWLYGNGIASHDMNLKMIYNQSSQTTYCMFECSADCYDEVTVSNIGRYFQNLLSHIFSENTKTIGFEPIFEKTGNLSLLPMDVENLSNVIESLRHFSEIKPASYAQHRIWLDEERRLYLNEPQLATYNMVFCYRLSADHTLSVQQLRYALHLVVDKHQSLRTSFIFDTTKNILTQRIADQQNHENNRFSIVESIYETDEQLDEIIHNETHNPHIFDLAQGLVFRCHLVHYIQVSIDDLIFNNDIIIFNFHQASFDDPSMKIFLHDLHQAYTTSQLPNDDSTNRLRYLDYTVIEQRMPMIGASMFWNDALHNHKLDQSLSLPYDRYRPTNDYQSGFGTSVSFDLDRDLCDTFLQYTSSQNISLEHLALSMYFVFLFKLTNGETDLCIGMSIDGRYRDELRSVIGMFVNAIPLRCQLDPQWCLHKLVKHVQEILTNSRKYSYFPLRRLLDQHPHALKPAFLDTSFEFMQYPQQDL
;
A
#
# COMPACT_ATOMS: atom_id res chain seq x y z
N MET A 1 -0.57 -35.56 -27.96
CA MET A 1 -1.29 -34.32 -27.62
C MET A 1 -0.63 -33.72 -26.38
N ILE A 2 -0.22 -32.46 -26.43
CA ILE A 2 0.25 -31.70 -25.25
C ILE A 2 -0.78 -30.60 -25.01
N GLY A 3 -1.38 -30.59 -23.84
CA GLY A 3 -2.46 -29.68 -23.44
C GLY A 3 -3.13 -30.14 -22.14
N ARG A 4 -3.73 -29.21 -21.39
CA ARG A 4 -4.46 -29.50 -20.14
C ARG A 4 -5.88 -29.94 -20.47
N PHE A 5 -6.18 -31.22 -20.26
CA PHE A 5 -7.52 -31.80 -20.48
C PHE A 5 -8.29 -31.85 -19.15
N ALA A 6 -8.70 -30.69 -18.64
CA ALA A 6 -9.53 -30.59 -17.45
C ALA A 6 -10.96 -30.22 -17.87
N ASN A 7 -11.93 -31.09 -17.57
CA ASN A 7 -13.35 -30.78 -17.72
C ASN A 7 -13.93 -30.48 -16.32
N LEU A 8 -14.45 -29.28 -16.12
CA LEU A 8 -15.05 -28.86 -14.85
C LEU A 8 -16.46 -29.48 -14.71
N LEU A 9 -16.70 -30.16 -13.59
CA LEU A 9 -17.96 -30.85 -13.33
C LEU A 9 -18.74 -30.12 -12.22
N PRO A 10 -19.74 -29.30 -12.56
CA PRO A 10 -20.51 -28.54 -11.58
C PRO A 10 -21.51 -29.44 -10.87
N TYR A 11 -21.62 -29.32 -9.55
CA TYR A 11 -22.65 -30.02 -8.77
C TYR A 11 -23.26 -29.13 -7.70
N ARG A 12 -24.55 -29.33 -7.43
CA ARG A 12 -25.30 -28.60 -6.43
C ARG A 12 -26.01 -29.59 -5.53
N ILE A 13 -25.74 -29.50 -4.23
CA ILE A 13 -26.44 -30.30 -3.22
C ILE A 13 -27.35 -29.37 -2.42
N LYS A 14 -28.64 -29.71 -2.38
CA LYS A 14 -29.57 -29.10 -1.43
C LYS A 14 -29.37 -29.75 -0.07
N ILE A 15 -28.98 -28.95 0.91
CA ILE A 15 -28.87 -29.39 2.31
C ILE A 15 -30.24 -29.21 2.95
N ASN A 16 -30.76 -30.28 3.55
CA ASN A 16 -32.04 -30.24 4.26
C ASN A 16 -31.81 -30.01 5.76
N ALA A 17 -32.61 -29.15 6.38
CA ALA A 17 -32.40 -28.69 7.76
C ALA A 17 -32.40 -29.82 8.82
N ASN A 18 -32.98 -30.98 8.53
CA ASN A 18 -33.12 -32.12 9.47
C ASN A 18 -32.33 -33.36 9.05
N GLU A 19 -31.36 -33.22 8.15
CA GLU A 19 -30.55 -34.35 7.66
C GLU A 19 -29.38 -34.68 8.59
N SER A 20 -29.15 -35.97 8.87
CA SER A 20 -27.97 -36.39 9.63
C SER A 20 -26.69 -36.25 8.79
N PHE A 21 -25.58 -35.93 9.43
CA PHE A 21 -24.28 -35.74 8.76
C PHE A 21 -23.89 -36.95 7.89
N ILE A 22 -24.13 -38.17 8.38
CA ILE A 22 -23.82 -39.41 7.64
C ILE A 22 -24.64 -39.51 6.35
N ASN A 23 -25.93 -39.14 6.38
CA ASN A 23 -26.79 -39.18 5.20
C ASN A 23 -26.39 -38.10 4.18
N LEU A 24 -25.98 -36.91 4.65
CA LEU A 24 -25.45 -35.86 3.80
C LEU A 24 -24.18 -36.32 3.09
N VAL A 25 -23.22 -36.91 3.81
CA VAL A 25 -21.97 -37.43 3.23
C VAL A 25 -22.25 -38.54 2.21
N GLN A 26 -23.16 -39.47 2.50
CA GLN A 26 -23.54 -40.52 1.56
C GLN A 26 -24.14 -39.96 0.27
N ARG A 27 -24.99 -38.93 0.36
CA ARG A 27 -25.53 -38.24 -0.82
C ARG A 27 -24.48 -37.47 -1.60
N ILE A 28 -23.52 -36.84 -0.91
CA ILE A 28 -22.37 -36.19 -1.56
C ILE A 28 -21.56 -37.23 -2.34
N CYS A 29 -21.26 -38.37 -1.74
CA CYS A 29 -20.53 -39.45 -2.40
C CYS A 29 -21.30 -40.01 -3.60
N GLN A 30 -22.60 -40.28 -3.46
CA GLN A 30 -23.42 -40.80 -4.55
C GLN A 30 -23.51 -39.81 -5.72
N LEU A 31 -23.75 -38.52 -5.43
CA LEU A 31 -23.81 -37.48 -6.45
C LEU A 31 -22.45 -37.31 -7.15
N GLY A 32 -21.36 -37.36 -6.40
CA GLY A 32 -20.01 -37.31 -6.97
C GLY A 32 -19.76 -38.45 -7.96
N MET A 33 -20.20 -39.66 -7.65
CA MET A 33 -20.07 -40.82 -8.54
C MET A 33 -20.96 -40.70 -9.79
N ASP A 34 -22.21 -40.24 -9.63
CA ASP A 34 -23.13 -40.04 -10.76
C ASP A 34 -22.59 -38.99 -11.75
N ILE A 35 -21.93 -37.96 -11.25
CA ILE A 35 -21.35 -36.88 -12.07
C ILE A 35 -20.09 -37.33 -12.80
N LEU A 36 -19.26 -38.14 -12.15
CA LEU A 36 -18.11 -38.78 -12.81
C LEU A 36 -18.58 -39.72 -13.93
N ASN A 37 -19.70 -40.40 -13.77
CA ASN A 37 -20.29 -41.23 -14.83
C ASN A 37 -20.77 -40.43 -16.05
N HIS A 38 -20.89 -39.11 -15.95
CA HIS A 38 -21.32 -38.21 -17.03
C HIS A 38 -20.27 -37.14 -17.38
N CYS A 39 -19.01 -37.36 -16.96
CA CYS A 39 -17.90 -36.42 -17.14
C CYS A 39 -17.48 -36.15 -18.59
N GLN A 40 -18.10 -36.85 -19.55
CA GLN A 40 -17.86 -36.70 -20.99
C GLN A 40 -18.56 -35.47 -21.59
N LEU A 41 -19.54 -34.88 -20.89
CA LEU A 41 -20.21 -33.67 -21.33
C LEU A 41 -19.32 -32.44 -21.06
N PRO A 42 -18.91 -31.66 -22.08
CA PRO A 42 -18.11 -30.47 -21.87
C PRO A 42 -18.84 -29.45 -20.99
N TYR A 43 -18.16 -28.89 -20.00
CA TYR A 43 -18.68 -27.88 -19.06
C TYR A 43 -19.50 -26.77 -19.74
N GLN A 44 -19.04 -26.30 -20.90
CA GLN A 44 -19.69 -25.25 -21.68
C GLN A 44 -21.09 -25.64 -22.19
N GLN A 45 -21.33 -26.93 -22.47
CA GLN A 45 -22.65 -27.42 -22.87
C GLN A 45 -23.59 -27.53 -21.67
N ILE A 46 -23.07 -27.85 -20.48
CA ILE A 46 -23.82 -27.91 -19.22
C ILE A 46 -24.31 -26.51 -18.80
N ILE A 47 -23.48 -25.48 -18.99
CA ILE A 47 -23.84 -24.08 -18.72
C ILE A 47 -24.89 -23.56 -19.71
N ARG A 48 -24.71 -23.82 -21.02
CA ARG A 48 -25.63 -23.31 -22.06
C ARG A 48 -27.05 -23.85 -21.94
N GLY A 49 -27.24 -25.02 -21.32
CA GLY A 49 -28.57 -25.58 -21.04
C GLY A 49 -29.27 -24.99 -19.81
N ASN A 50 -28.59 -24.16 -19.00
CA ASN A 50 -29.13 -23.57 -17.77
C ASN A 50 -29.30 -22.05 -17.91
N SER A 51 -30.52 -21.60 -18.15
CA SER A 51 -30.88 -20.18 -18.32
C SER A 51 -30.84 -19.34 -17.03
N GLU A 52 -30.49 -19.93 -15.87
CA GLU A 52 -30.41 -19.24 -14.57
C GLU A 52 -28.96 -18.91 -14.13
N LEU A 53 -27.94 -19.20 -14.95
CA LEU A 53 -26.56 -18.87 -14.61
C LEU A 53 -26.30 -17.38 -14.84
N CYS A 54 -26.45 -16.61 -13.76
CA CYS A 54 -25.95 -15.24 -13.66
C CYS A 54 -24.43 -15.26 -13.92
N SER A 55 -23.97 -14.43 -14.87
CA SER A 55 -22.56 -14.27 -15.26
C SER A 55 -21.65 -13.77 -14.14
N SER A 56 -22.20 -13.50 -12.95
CA SER A 56 -21.51 -13.03 -11.74
C SER A 56 -20.82 -14.12 -10.91
N LYS A 57 -20.74 -15.37 -11.38
CA LYS A 57 -20.21 -16.51 -10.60
C LYS A 57 -19.02 -17.23 -11.23
N ILE A 58 -18.17 -16.51 -11.98
CA ILE A 58 -16.85 -16.99 -12.39
C ILE A 58 -15.82 -16.37 -11.43
N PRO A 59 -15.24 -17.13 -10.49
CA PRO A 59 -14.40 -16.57 -9.44
C PRO A 59 -12.94 -16.48 -9.91
N LEU A 60 -12.47 -15.26 -10.16
CA LEU A 60 -11.05 -14.91 -10.34
C LEU A 60 -10.82 -13.54 -9.69
N HIS A 61 -10.52 -13.60 -8.41
CA HIS A 61 -10.28 -12.49 -7.49
C HIS A 61 -9.19 -13.00 -6.50
N PHE A 62 -8.15 -12.28 -6.07
CA PHE A 62 -8.04 -10.85 -5.86
C PHE A 62 -6.63 -10.31 -6.12
N GLN A 63 -6.58 -9.00 -6.30
CA GLN A 63 -5.43 -8.18 -6.64
C GLN A 63 -5.38 -6.98 -5.68
N TYR A 64 -5.24 -7.25 -4.38
CA TYR A 64 -5.13 -6.20 -3.36
C TYR A 64 -3.66 -6.01 -2.95
N GLU A 65 -3.08 -4.87 -3.29
CA GLU A 65 -2.07 -4.21 -2.45
C GLU A 65 -2.56 -2.80 -2.17
N GLU A 66 -2.44 -2.46 -0.89
CA GLU A 66 -1.97 -1.21 -0.35
C GLU A 66 -2.62 0.07 -0.85
N ILE A 67 -3.54 0.55 -0.02
CA ILE A 67 -4.23 1.82 -0.14
C ILE A 67 -3.62 2.72 0.91
N HIS A 68 -2.86 3.72 0.46
CA HIS A 68 -2.60 4.94 1.21
C HIS A 68 -3.48 6.01 0.59
N SER A 69 -4.75 6.05 1.02
CA SER A 69 -5.39 7.35 1.10
C SER A 69 -4.98 7.87 2.46
N SER A 70 -4.28 8.98 2.51
CA SER A 70 -4.22 9.82 3.69
C SER A 70 -5.65 10.01 4.15
N SER A 71 -6.06 9.23 5.16
CA SER A 71 -7.38 9.37 5.73
C SER A 71 -7.50 10.84 6.14
N THR A 72 -8.71 11.39 6.16
CA THR A 72 -8.99 12.73 6.71
C THR A 72 -8.47 12.90 8.16
N SER A 73 -7.99 11.82 8.79
CA SER A 73 -7.19 11.76 10.02
C SER A 73 -5.65 11.76 9.86
N GLU A 74 -5.05 11.31 8.75
CA GLU A 74 -3.58 11.35 8.52
C GLU A 74 -3.03 12.76 8.24
N ILE A 75 -3.92 13.70 7.92
CA ILE A 75 -3.63 15.13 7.75
C ILE A 75 -3.46 15.81 9.13
N LYS A 76 -2.73 15.21 10.08
CA LYS A 76 -2.71 15.69 11.48
C LYS A 76 -1.41 15.55 12.29
N SER A 77 -0.23 15.36 11.69
CA SER A 77 1.02 15.73 12.39
C SER A 77 2.14 16.21 11.46
N ILE A 78 3.00 17.10 11.98
CA ILE A 78 4.17 17.82 11.38
C ILE A 78 3.96 19.34 11.19
N ALA A 79 4.21 20.10 12.26
CA ALA A 79 4.69 21.49 12.16
C ALA A 79 5.54 21.87 13.38
N LYS A 80 6.77 22.32 13.13
CA LYS A 80 7.49 23.42 13.82
C LYS A 80 8.89 23.59 13.20
N THR A 81 9.06 24.55 12.28
CA THR A 81 9.91 25.77 12.42
C THR A 81 10.30 26.44 11.08
N ASN A 82 10.05 27.76 11.01
CA ASN A 82 10.88 28.90 10.56
C ASN A 82 11.56 29.04 9.18
N ASP A 83 11.24 28.26 8.16
CA ASP A 83 11.49 28.64 6.77
C ASP A 83 10.17 28.62 5.96
N ALA A 84 10.19 29.01 4.68
CA ALA A 84 9.04 28.98 3.77
C ALA A 84 8.57 27.54 3.47
N THR A 85 8.28 26.76 4.50
CA THR A 85 8.00 25.35 4.44
C THR A 85 6.51 25.14 4.19
N LEU A 86 6.17 24.38 3.15
CA LEU A 86 4.88 23.71 3.03
C LEU A 86 4.75 22.77 4.22
N SER A 87 3.97 23.18 5.22
CA SER A 87 3.69 22.36 6.40
C SER A 87 2.40 21.58 6.17
N LEU A 88 2.42 20.29 6.48
CA LEU A 88 1.20 19.49 6.60
C LEU A 88 0.33 20.13 7.70
N TYR A 89 -0.97 20.29 7.44
CA TYR A 89 -1.91 20.89 8.40
C TYR A 89 -2.17 19.93 9.56
N THR A 90 -2.29 20.39 10.82
CA THR A 90 -2.46 19.48 11.99
C THR A 90 -3.14 20.10 13.21
N GLU A 91 -4.14 19.40 13.78
CA GLU A 91 -4.67 19.67 15.13
C GLU A 91 -4.91 18.38 15.94
N GLN A 92 -4.29 18.30 17.14
CA GLN A 92 -4.66 17.53 18.36
C GLN A 92 -4.46 15.99 18.41
N PRO A 93 -4.30 15.37 19.62
CA PRO A 93 -3.64 14.06 19.81
C PRO A 93 -4.54 12.82 19.84
N TRP A 94 -5.83 12.94 19.50
CA TRP A 94 -6.74 11.78 19.36
C TRP A 94 -7.69 12.07 18.22
N LEU A 95 -7.40 11.54 17.04
CA LEU A 95 -8.18 11.81 15.85
C LEU A 95 -8.85 10.54 15.40
N TYR A 96 -10.11 10.48 15.74
CA TYR A 96 -11.06 9.59 15.13
C TYR A 96 -11.37 10.10 13.71
N GLY A 97 -11.30 9.21 12.71
CA GLY A 97 -11.60 9.54 11.32
C GLY A 97 -12.34 8.42 10.61
N ASN A 98 -13.30 8.79 9.77
CA ASN A 98 -13.82 7.90 8.73
C ASN A 98 -12.85 7.99 7.55
N GLY A 99 -12.23 6.88 7.19
CA GLY A 99 -11.22 6.80 6.13
C GLY A 99 -11.47 5.63 5.18
N ILE A 100 -10.44 5.25 4.43
CA ILE A 100 -10.44 4.03 3.60
C ILE A 100 -9.51 3.01 4.28
N ALA A 101 -9.93 1.76 4.37
CA ALA A 101 -9.12 0.66 4.91
C ALA A 101 -8.85 -0.39 3.82
N SER A 102 -7.58 -0.73 3.61
CA SER A 102 -7.12 -1.78 2.68
C SER A 102 -7.04 -3.18 3.27
N HIS A 103 -6.91 -3.25 4.59
CA HIS A 103 -6.74 -4.47 5.36
C HIS A 103 -7.83 -4.52 6.43
N ASP A 104 -8.03 -5.69 7.04
CA ASP A 104 -8.97 -5.76 8.15
C ASP A 104 -8.42 -4.94 9.33
N MET A 105 -7.10 -4.98 9.56
CA MET A 105 -6.38 -4.13 10.53
C MET A 105 -4.95 -3.80 10.07
N ASN A 106 -4.59 -2.53 10.02
CA ASN A 106 -3.25 -2.02 9.71
C ASN A 106 -2.67 -1.28 10.92
N LEU A 107 -1.37 -1.48 11.22
CA LEU A 107 -0.63 -0.64 12.16
C LEU A 107 0.45 0.16 11.42
N LYS A 108 0.35 1.48 11.54
CA LYS A 108 1.36 2.44 11.07
C LYS A 108 2.09 3.04 12.26
N MET A 109 3.42 3.02 12.21
CA MET A 109 4.29 3.66 13.20
C MET A 109 5.21 4.66 12.53
N ILE A 110 5.16 5.91 12.97
CA ILE A 110 5.91 7.02 12.41
C ILE A 110 6.86 7.57 13.46
N TYR A 111 8.17 7.51 13.20
CA TYR A 111 9.18 8.12 14.05
C TYR A 111 9.69 9.43 13.46
N ASN A 112 9.56 10.52 14.21
CA ASN A 112 10.12 11.82 13.86
C ASN A 112 11.46 12.02 14.57
N GLN A 113 12.56 12.05 13.80
CA GLN A 113 13.89 12.22 14.36
C GLN A 113 14.11 13.60 15.00
N SER A 114 13.49 14.66 14.50
CA SER A 114 13.67 16.03 15.00
C SER A 114 13.03 16.22 16.37
N SER A 115 11.80 15.75 16.55
CA SER A 115 11.09 15.84 17.83
C SER A 115 11.37 14.66 18.76
N GLN A 116 11.99 13.59 18.25
CA GLN A 116 12.16 12.30 18.92
C GLN A 116 10.84 11.71 19.42
N THR A 117 9.75 11.93 18.69
CA THR A 117 8.42 11.42 19.01
C THR A 117 8.06 10.28 18.07
N THR A 118 7.32 9.30 18.59
CA THR A 118 6.74 8.21 17.80
C THR A 118 5.23 8.34 17.83
N TYR A 119 4.62 8.40 16.65
CA TYR A 119 3.18 8.40 16.44
C TYR A 119 2.74 7.01 15.97
N CYS A 120 1.63 6.52 16.50
CA CYS A 120 1.03 5.25 16.11
C CYS A 120 -0.39 5.46 15.61
N MET A 121 -0.78 4.71 14.58
CA MET A 121 -2.14 4.70 14.07
C MET A 121 -2.56 3.29 13.70
N PHE A 122 -3.73 2.89 14.21
CA PHE A 122 -4.44 1.72 13.71
C PHE A 122 -5.52 2.17 12.74
N GLU A 123 -5.56 1.52 11.59
CA GLU A 123 -6.64 1.67 10.61
C GLU A 123 -7.31 0.31 10.42
N CYS A 124 -8.61 0.26 10.67
CA CYS A 124 -9.37 -0.99 10.65
C CYS A 124 -10.55 -0.87 9.69
N SER A 125 -10.89 -1.97 9.02
CA SER A 125 -12.08 -2.03 8.17
C SER A 125 -13.34 -1.81 8.99
N ALA A 126 -14.16 -0.84 8.60
CA ALA A 126 -15.47 -0.58 9.19
C ALA A 126 -16.46 -1.74 8.94
N ASP A 127 -16.16 -2.66 8.01
CA ASP A 127 -16.94 -3.89 7.83
C ASP A 127 -16.72 -4.88 8.97
N CYS A 128 -15.53 -4.85 9.58
CA CYS A 128 -15.09 -5.83 10.58
C CYS A 128 -15.11 -5.27 12.01
N TYR A 129 -14.92 -3.96 12.15
CA TYR A 129 -14.73 -3.30 13.43
C TYR A 129 -15.65 -2.11 13.66
N ASP A 130 -16.09 -1.94 14.91
CA ASP A 130 -16.66 -0.70 15.42
C ASP A 130 -15.62 0.22 16.07
N GLU A 131 -16.00 1.48 16.26
CA GLU A 131 -15.12 2.54 16.77
C GLU A 131 -14.57 2.22 18.18
N VAL A 132 -15.39 1.56 19.01
CA VAL A 132 -15.04 1.23 20.39
C VAL A 132 -13.99 0.13 20.40
N THR A 133 -14.14 -0.88 19.54
CA THR A 133 -13.16 -1.96 19.36
C THR A 133 -11.83 -1.42 18.86
N VAL A 134 -11.83 -0.54 17.86
CA VAL A 134 -10.59 0.08 17.34
C VAL A 134 -9.88 0.88 18.43
N SER A 135 -10.61 1.70 19.20
CA SER A 135 -10.05 2.42 20.35
C SER A 135 -9.46 1.49 21.41
N ASN A 136 -10.12 0.37 21.69
CA ASN A 136 -9.64 -0.64 22.64
C ASN A 136 -8.39 -1.36 22.13
N ILE A 137 -8.30 -1.65 20.84
CA ILE A 137 -7.10 -2.18 20.17
C ILE A 137 -5.91 -1.23 20.37
N GLY A 138 -6.09 0.06 20.07
CA GLY A 138 -5.03 1.07 20.26
C GLY A 138 -4.55 1.14 21.70
N ARG A 139 -5.48 1.20 22.67
CA ARG A 139 -5.15 1.20 24.10
C ARG A 139 -4.45 -0.08 24.55
N TYR A 140 -4.86 -1.23 24.02
CA TYR A 140 -4.23 -2.51 24.31
C TYR A 140 -2.78 -2.53 23.83
N PHE A 141 -2.50 -2.03 22.62
CA PHE A 141 -1.14 -1.93 22.10
C PHE A 141 -0.28 -0.99 22.94
N GLN A 142 -0.77 0.21 23.29
CA GLN A 142 -0.03 1.16 24.13
C GLN A 142 0.33 0.58 25.51
N ASN A 143 -0.63 -0.11 26.14
CA ASN A 143 -0.41 -0.80 27.42
C ASN A 143 0.60 -1.94 27.29
N LEU A 144 0.54 -2.70 26.19
CA LEU A 144 1.48 -3.77 25.89
C LEU A 144 2.92 -3.23 25.79
N LEU A 145 3.13 -2.15 25.03
CA LEU A 145 4.44 -1.53 24.90
C LEU A 145 4.96 -1.06 26.26
N SER A 146 4.12 -0.38 27.04
CA SER A 146 4.48 0.12 28.37
C SER A 146 4.83 -1.03 29.33
N HIS A 147 4.10 -2.13 29.27
CA HIS A 147 4.35 -3.30 30.11
C HIS A 147 5.66 -4.02 29.76
N ILE A 148 5.94 -4.23 28.46
CA ILE A 148 7.18 -4.88 28.00
C ILE A 148 8.43 -4.12 28.48
N PHE A 149 8.37 -2.79 28.57
CA PHE A 149 9.53 -1.96 28.90
C PHE A 149 9.58 -1.45 30.35
N SER A 150 8.46 -1.40 31.07
CA SER A 150 8.44 -1.02 32.50
C SER A 150 9.00 -2.10 33.43
N GLU A 151 8.84 -3.37 33.09
CA GLU A 151 9.29 -4.46 33.96
C GLU A 151 10.79 -4.78 33.84
N ASN A 152 11.56 -4.06 33.01
CA ASN A 152 13.00 -4.30 32.78
C ASN A 152 13.28 -5.80 32.54
N THR A 153 12.33 -6.48 31.89
CA THR A 153 12.14 -7.92 32.05
C THR A 153 13.14 -8.68 31.23
N LYS A 154 13.89 -9.53 31.93
CA LYS A 154 14.82 -10.51 31.37
C LYS A 154 14.14 -11.55 30.44
N THR A 155 12.81 -11.50 30.29
CA THR A 155 11.96 -12.49 29.60
C THR A 155 10.57 -11.89 29.33
N ILE A 156 9.92 -12.11 28.17
CA ILE A 156 8.49 -11.76 27.92
C ILE A 156 7.55 -12.73 28.72
N GLY A 157 7.98 -13.17 29.92
CA GLY A 157 7.91 -14.58 30.33
C GLY A 157 8.99 -15.38 29.59
N PHE A 158 9.43 -16.53 30.13
CA PHE A 158 10.38 -17.48 29.52
C PHE A 158 11.88 -17.24 29.78
N GLU A 159 12.37 -17.89 30.85
CA GLU A 159 13.76 -17.87 31.34
C GLU A 159 14.79 -18.56 30.41
N PRO A 160 16.08 -18.18 30.50
CA PRO A 160 17.03 -18.22 29.39
C PRO A 160 17.93 -19.47 29.39
N ILE A 161 18.73 -19.64 28.32
CA ILE A 161 20.20 -19.90 28.39
C ILE A 161 20.88 -19.88 26.98
N PHE A 162 21.92 -19.02 26.88
CA PHE A 162 23.09 -18.88 25.97
C PHE A 162 23.02 -18.40 24.49
N GLU A 163 23.99 -17.51 24.20
CA GLU A 163 24.36 -16.81 22.97
C GLU A 163 25.24 -17.62 22.01
N LYS A 164 25.24 -17.25 20.71
CA LYS A 164 26.45 -16.79 20.01
C LYS A 164 26.14 -16.06 18.70
N THR A 165 26.85 -14.95 18.51
CA THR A 165 26.79 -13.98 17.42
C THR A 165 27.43 -14.45 16.11
N GLY A 166 26.84 -14.05 14.98
CA GLY A 166 27.47 -14.05 13.66
C GLY A 166 27.15 -12.78 12.89
N ASN A 167 28.18 -12.09 12.39
CA ASN A 167 28.06 -10.95 11.49
C ASN A 167 27.68 -11.42 10.08
N LEU A 168 26.72 -10.76 9.43
CA LEU A 168 26.48 -10.92 7.98
C LEU A 168 26.56 -9.57 7.27
N SER A 169 27.51 -9.49 6.35
CA SER A 169 27.64 -8.51 5.28
C SER A 169 26.61 -8.80 4.17
N LEU A 170 25.89 -7.77 3.73
CA LEU A 170 25.05 -7.81 2.54
C LEU A 170 25.94 -7.86 1.29
N LEU A 171 25.80 -8.91 0.47
CA LEU A 171 26.39 -8.96 -0.86
C LEU A 171 25.40 -8.36 -1.87
N PRO A 172 25.81 -7.41 -2.72
CA PRO A 172 25.03 -7.06 -3.90
C PRO A 172 25.08 -8.22 -4.91
N MET A 173 23.92 -8.59 -5.46
CA MET A 173 23.89 -9.42 -6.67
C MET A 173 24.33 -8.56 -7.86
N ASP A 174 25.42 -8.97 -8.50
CA ASP A 174 25.90 -8.41 -9.76
C ASP A 174 24.89 -8.70 -10.89
N VAL A 175 24.19 -7.66 -11.33
CA VAL A 175 23.50 -7.67 -12.62
C VAL A 175 24.41 -6.94 -13.60
N GLU A 176 25.33 -7.67 -14.22
CA GLU A 176 26.18 -7.12 -15.28
C GLU A 176 25.33 -6.55 -16.44
N ASN A 177 25.69 -5.31 -16.82
CA ASN A 177 25.35 -4.60 -18.05
C ASN A 177 23.95 -3.99 -18.23
N LEU A 178 23.49 -3.23 -17.23
CA LEU A 178 22.36 -2.32 -17.39
C LEU A 178 22.58 -1.22 -18.43
N SER A 179 23.81 -0.78 -18.68
CA SER A 179 24.11 0.22 -19.71
C SER A 179 23.68 -0.26 -21.10
N ASN A 180 23.94 -1.54 -21.41
CA ASN A 180 23.51 -2.17 -22.66
C ASN A 180 21.98 -2.37 -22.69
N VAL A 181 21.35 -2.67 -21.55
CA VAL A 181 19.89 -2.76 -21.45
C VAL A 181 19.26 -1.39 -21.69
N ILE A 182 19.71 -0.34 -21.00
CA ILE A 182 19.25 1.05 -21.18
C ILE A 182 19.40 1.48 -22.65
N GLU A 183 20.54 1.17 -23.28
CA GLU A 183 20.76 1.48 -24.69
C GLU A 183 19.83 0.69 -25.64
N SER A 184 19.53 -0.58 -25.32
CA SER A 184 18.54 -1.40 -26.05
C SER A 184 17.09 -0.96 -25.82
N LEU A 185 16.77 -0.38 -24.66
CA LEU A 185 15.44 0.13 -24.31
C LEU A 185 15.08 1.38 -25.11
N ARG A 186 16.07 2.09 -25.67
CA ARG A 186 15.88 3.25 -26.55
C ARG A 186 15.18 2.90 -27.87
N HIS A 187 15.20 1.62 -28.28
CA HIS A 187 14.55 1.15 -29.50
C HIS A 187 13.13 0.61 -29.25
N PHE A 188 12.63 0.66 -28.02
CA PHE A 188 11.26 0.27 -27.73
C PHE A 188 10.28 1.36 -28.17
N SER A 189 9.16 0.92 -28.73
CA SER A 189 8.02 1.76 -29.08
C SER A 189 7.63 2.72 -27.95
N GLU A 190 7.00 3.84 -28.30
CA GLU A 190 6.40 4.79 -27.34
C GLU A 190 5.44 4.10 -26.33
N ILE A 191 4.96 2.92 -26.70
CA ILE A 191 4.13 2.04 -25.87
C ILE A 191 5.03 1.00 -25.17
N LYS A 192 4.93 0.93 -23.85
CA LYS A 192 5.68 0.01 -22.98
C LYS A 192 4.73 -0.80 -22.09
N PRO A 193 5.12 -1.96 -21.55
CA PRO A 193 4.29 -2.69 -20.59
C PRO A 193 4.11 -1.91 -19.29
N ALA A 194 2.97 -2.06 -18.63
CA ALA A 194 2.79 -1.63 -17.24
C ALA A 194 3.67 -2.45 -16.27
N SER A 195 4.01 -1.88 -15.12
CA SER A 195 4.56 -2.66 -14.01
C SER A 195 3.52 -3.63 -13.46
N TYR A 196 3.94 -4.62 -12.68
CA TYR A 196 2.99 -5.54 -12.05
C TYR A 196 2.05 -4.82 -11.08
N ALA A 197 2.55 -3.84 -10.31
CA ALA A 197 1.74 -3.01 -9.42
C ALA A 197 0.72 -2.17 -10.20
N GLN A 198 1.13 -1.50 -11.27
CA GLN A 198 0.23 -0.72 -12.13
C GLN A 198 -0.88 -1.58 -12.74
N HIS A 199 -0.53 -2.78 -13.22
CA HIS A 199 -1.52 -3.72 -13.78
C HIS A 199 -2.54 -4.13 -12.71
N ARG A 200 -2.09 -4.38 -11.48
CA ARG A 200 -2.96 -4.72 -10.36
C ARG A 200 -3.92 -3.58 -10.00
N ILE A 201 -3.41 -2.37 -9.84
CA ILE A 201 -4.20 -1.17 -9.52
C ILE A 201 -5.26 -0.94 -10.59
N TRP A 202 -4.85 -0.88 -11.86
CA TRP A 202 -5.78 -0.61 -12.97
C TRP A 202 -6.90 -1.67 -13.07
N LEU A 203 -6.57 -2.95 -12.92
CA LEU A 203 -7.58 -4.02 -12.98
C LEU A 203 -8.60 -3.92 -11.84
N ASP A 204 -8.16 -3.57 -10.64
CA ASP A 204 -9.07 -3.42 -9.50
C ASP A 204 -9.97 -2.20 -9.67
N GLU A 205 -9.43 -1.09 -10.17
CA GLU A 205 -10.18 0.13 -10.45
C GLU A 205 -11.25 -0.08 -11.53
N GLU A 206 -10.88 -0.65 -12.67
CA GLU A 206 -11.80 -0.96 -13.77
C GLU A 206 -12.93 -1.90 -13.34
N ARG A 207 -12.61 -2.89 -12.49
CA ARG A 207 -13.63 -3.76 -11.91
C ARG A 207 -14.60 -2.98 -11.04
N ARG A 208 -14.10 -2.10 -10.16
CA ARG A 208 -14.96 -1.28 -9.28
C ARG A 208 -15.88 -0.36 -10.07
N LEU A 209 -15.35 0.28 -11.12
CA LEU A 209 -16.15 1.06 -12.07
C LEU A 209 -17.20 0.19 -12.78
N TYR A 210 -16.84 -1.01 -13.24
CA TYR A 210 -17.77 -1.93 -13.90
C TYR A 210 -18.89 -2.44 -12.99
N LEU A 211 -18.58 -2.74 -11.73
CA LEU A 211 -19.56 -3.21 -10.73
C LEU A 211 -20.50 -2.10 -10.25
N ASN A 212 -20.31 -0.87 -10.73
CA ASN A 212 -21.07 0.30 -10.30
C ASN A 212 -20.99 0.43 -8.77
N GLU A 213 -19.77 0.27 -8.23
CA GLU A 213 -19.37 0.59 -6.87
C GLU A 213 -18.63 1.95 -6.83
N PRO A 214 -19.22 3.07 -7.31
CA PRO A 214 -18.53 4.34 -7.55
C PRO A 214 -18.26 5.14 -6.27
N GLN A 215 -18.39 4.56 -5.08
CA GLN A 215 -18.37 5.33 -3.84
C GLN A 215 -16.96 5.54 -3.27
N LEU A 216 -15.92 4.93 -3.87
CA LEU A 216 -14.59 4.89 -3.26
C LEU A 216 -13.50 5.16 -4.31
N ALA A 217 -12.93 6.35 -4.25
CA ALA A 217 -11.73 6.71 -5.02
C ALA A 217 -10.47 6.19 -4.33
N THR A 218 -10.40 4.87 -4.19
CA THR A 218 -9.40 4.14 -3.41
C THR A 218 -7.94 4.39 -3.83
N TYR A 219 -7.70 4.87 -5.05
CA TYR A 219 -6.36 5.11 -5.59
C TYR A 219 -6.01 6.59 -5.73
N ASN A 220 -6.82 7.47 -5.14
CA ASN A 220 -6.48 8.88 -4.98
C ASN A 220 -5.52 9.03 -3.80
N MET A 221 -4.39 9.69 -4.05
CA MET A 221 -3.37 10.04 -3.05
C MET A 221 -3.43 11.54 -2.79
N VAL A 222 -4.11 11.94 -1.71
CA VAL A 222 -4.42 13.34 -1.40
C VAL A 222 -3.45 13.89 -0.36
N PHE A 223 -2.67 14.91 -0.72
CA PHE A 223 -1.73 15.57 0.16
C PHE A 223 -2.10 17.05 0.36
N CYS A 224 -2.50 17.41 1.57
CA CYS A 224 -2.91 18.77 1.92
C CYS A 224 -1.81 19.55 2.65
N TYR A 225 -1.48 20.73 2.14
CA TYR A 225 -0.44 21.60 2.69
C TYR A 225 -1.01 22.98 3.03
N ARG A 226 -0.48 23.60 4.08
CA ARG A 226 -0.64 25.03 4.37
C ARG A 226 0.72 25.70 4.38
N LEU A 227 0.74 27.01 4.08
CA LEU A 227 1.94 27.81 4.22
C LEU A 227 2.15 28.20 5.68
N SER A 228 3.42 28.37 6.05
CA SER A 228 3.78 28.97 7.33
C SER A 228 3.32 30.45 7.38
N ALA A 229 3.00 30.94 8.58
CA ALA A 229 2.31 32.22 8.79
C ALA A 229 2.97 33.45 8.11
N ASP A 230 4.29 33.44 7.95
CA ASP A 230 5.06 34.56 7.39
C ASP A 230 5.33 34.46 5.87
N HIS A 231 4.67 33.52 5.17
CA HIS A 231 4.97 33.21 3.77
C HIS A 231 3.76 33.33 2.85
N THR A 232 4.05 33.75 1.63
CA THR A 232 3.09 33.83 0.53
C THR A 232 3.67 33.17 -0.71
N LEU A 233 2.85 32.46 -1.49
CA LEU A 233 3.26 31.91 -2.79
C LEU A 233 2.49 32.56 -3.93
N SER A 234 3.14 32.78 -5.07
CA SER A 234 2.47 33.17 -6.31
C SER A 234 1.85 31.95 -6.99
N VAL A 235 0.55 32.03 -7.27
CA VAL A 235 -0.19 31.01 -8.03
C VAL A 235 0.39 30.84 -9.43
N GLN A 236 0.79 31.95 -10.08
CA GLN A 236 1.39 31.91 -11.41
C GLN A 236 2.75 31.18 -11.40
N GLN A 237 3.61 31.50 -10.42
CA GLN A 237 4.91 30.83 -10.29
C GLN A 237 4.74 29.36 -9.91
N LEU A 238 3.77 29.03 -9.05
CA LEU A 238 3.42 27.65 -8.70
C LEU A 238 2.97 26.87 -9.93
N ARG A 239 2.07 27.44 -10.74
CA ARG A 239 1.59 26.84 -11.99
C ARG A 239 2.75 26.56 -12.94
N TYR A 240 3.64 27.53 -13.14
CA TYR A 240 4.83 27.37 -13.97
C TYR A 240 5.75 26.25 -13.44
N ALA A 241 6.02 26.24 -12.13
CA ALA A 241 6.84 25.23 -11.49
C ALA A 241 6.26 23.81 -11.64
N LEU A 242 4.95 23.65 -11.44
CA LEU A 242 4.24 22.38 -11.64
C LEU A 242 4.36 21.88 -13.08
N HIS A 243 4.28 22.75 -14.08
CA HIS A 243 4.51 22.36 -15.48
C HIS A 243 5.92 21.79 -15.69
N LEU A 244 6.96 22.43 -15.12
CA LEU A 244 8.33 21.91 -15.22
C LEU A 244 8.47 20.54 -14.55
N VAL A 245 7.87 20.34 -13.38
CA VAL A 245 7.92 19.06 -12.64
C VAL A 245 7.21 17.96 -13.42
N VAL A 246 6.01 18.22 -13.93
CA VAL A 246 5.23 17.25 -14.73
C VAL A 246 5.95 16.91 -16.05
N ASP A 247 6.63 17.88 -16.67
CA ASP A 247 7.39 17.65 -17.89
C ASP A 247 8.63 16.77 -17.65
N LYS A 248 9.33 17.00 -16.52
CA LYS A 248 10.48 16.21 -16.06
C LYS A 248 10.08 14.77 -15.75
N HIS A 249 8.95 14.55 -15.07
CA HIS A 249 8.53 13.24 -14.59
C HIS A 249 7.47 12.59 -15.48
N GLN A 250 7.91 11.71 -16.38
CA GLN A 250 7.04 11.03 -17.34
C GLN A 250 5.85 10.28 -16.71
N SER A 251 6.00 9.76 -15.49
CA SER A 251 4.93 9.03 -14.79
C SER A 251 3.68 9.90 -14.60
N LEU A 252 3.85 11.19 -14.31
CA LEU A 252 2.77 12.16 -14.07
C LEU A 252 1.96 12.55 -15.32
N ARG A 253 2.31 11.99 -16.47
CA ARG A 253 1.69 12.23 -17.79
C ARG A 253 1.61 10.95 -18.61
N THR A 254 1.49 9.83 -17.91
CA THR A 254 1.41 8.49 -18.50
C THR A 254 -0.04 8.06 -18.59
N SER A 255 -0.44 7.64 -19.78
CA SER A 255 -1.73 7.01 -20.06
C SER A 255 -1.62 5.49 -20.02
N PHE A 256 -2.69 4.85 -19.58
CA PHE A 256 -2.82 3.40 -19.43
C PHE A 256 -3.84 2.85 -20.43
N ILE A 257 -3.45 1.83 -21.18
CA ILE A 257 -4.26 1.24 -22.24
C ILE A 257 -4.21 -0.27 -22.11
N PHE A 258 -5.37 -0.87 -21.89
CA PHE A 258 -5.51 -2.31 -21.80
C PHE A 258 -5.83 -2.92 -23.17
N ASP A 259 -4.95 -3.81 -23.64
CA ASP A 259 -5.20 -4.60 -24.83
C ASP A 259 -5.98 -5.86 -24.43
N THR A 260 -7.29 -5.83 -24.63
CA THR A 260 -8.20 -6.95 -24.33
C THR A 260 -7.89 -8.22 -25.13
N THR A 261 -7.25 -8.10 -26.30
CA THR A 261 -6.88 -9.26 -27.12
C THR A 261 -5.67 -9.99 -26.57
N LYS A 262 -4.74 -9.25 -25.94
CA LYS A 262 -3.51 -9.80 -25.36
C LYS A 262 -3.58 -9.98 -23.84
N ASN A 263 -4.60 -9.41 -23.20
CA ASN A 263 -4.73 -9.35 -21.74
C ASN A 263 -3.50 -8.69 -21.08
N ILE A 264 -3.05 -7.58 -21.68
CA ILE A 264 -1.85 -6.85 -21.24
C ILE A 264 -2.21 -5.37 -21.06
N LEU A 265 -1.92 -4.83 -19.87
CA LEU A 265 -1.89 -3.40 -19.65
C LEU A 265 -0.59 -2.81 -20.21
N THR A 266 -0.75 -1.84 -21.08
CA THR A 266 0.35 -1.04 -21.63
C THR A 266 0.25 0.39 -21.14
N GLN A 267 1.38 1.08 -21.19
CA GLN A 267 1.48 2.48 -20.82
C GLN A 267 2.20 3.25 -21.92
N ARG A 268 1.80 4.49 -22.13
CA ARG A 268 2.48 5.42 -23.03
C ARG A 268 2.44 6.82 -22.45
N ILE A 269 3.45 7.60 -22.76
CA ILE A 269 3.45 9.02 -22.45
C ILE A 269 2.34 9.68 -23.27
N ALA A 270 1.45 10.42 -22.61
CA ALA A 270 0.40 11.16 -23.31
C ALA A 270 1.03 12.21 -24.24
N ASP A 271 0.50 12.31 -25.47
CA ASP A 271 1.05 13.16 -26.54
C ASP A 271 1.02 14.64 -26.13
N GLN A 272 2.19 15.28 -26.16
CA GLN A 272 2.35 16.68 -25.77
C GLN A 272 1.69 17.66 -26.76
N GLN A 273 1.50 17.27 -28.03
CA GLN A 273 0.94 18.17 -29.06
C GLN A 273 -0.58 18.24 -29.05
N ASN A 274 -1.26 17.20 -28.56
CA ASN A 274 -2.73 17.18 -28.47
C ASN A 274 -3.28 17.81 -27.17
N HIS A 275 -2.42 18.00 -26.16
CA HIS A 275 -2.82 18.44 -24.81
C HIS A 275 -1.98 19.63 -24.31
N GLU A 276 -1.65 20.62 -25.16
CA GLU A 276 -0.77 21.74 -24.78
C GLU A 276 -1.21 22.48 -23.49
N ASN A 277 -2.49 22.39 -23.09
CA ASN A 277 -3.01 23.02 -21.86
C ASN A 277 -3.64 22.06 -20.82
N ASN A 278 -3.61 20.74 -21.00
CA ASN A 278 -4.42 19.83 -20.16
C ASN A 278 -3.66 18.62 -19.61
N ARG A 279 -2.36 18.78 -19.26
CA ARG A 279 -1.54 17.68 -18.69
C ARG A 279 -1.95 17.32 -17.26
N PHE A 280 -2.44 18.30 -16.51
CA PHE A 280 -2.99 18.20 -15.18
C PHE A 280 -3.96 19.37 -14.98
N SER A 281 -4.85 19.28 -13.99
CA SER A 281 -5.77 20.37 -13.65
C SER A 281 -5.26 21.15 -12.44
N ILE A 282 -5.39 22.47 -12.49
CA ILE A 282 -5.38 23.31 -11.29
C ILE A 282 -6.79 23.85 -11.11
N VAL A 283 -7.42 23.48 -10.01
CA VAL A 283 -8.75 23.96 -9.64
C VAL A 283 -8.66 24.87 -8.43
N GLU A 284 -9.59 25.80 -8.30
CA GLU A 284 -9.63 26.78 -7.22
C GLU A 284 -10.99 26.69 -6.53
N SER A 285 -11.00 26.78 -5.20
CA SER A 285 -12.23 26.85 -4.41
C SER A 285 -12.03 27.77 -3.22
N ILE A 286 -13.14 28.15 -2.58
CA ILE A 286 -13.14 29.02 -1.42
C ILE A 286 -13.83 28.28 -0.28
N TYR A 287 -13.34 28.47 0.94
CA TYR A 287 -14.01 28.01 2.15
C TYR A 287 -14.11 29.14 3.18
N GLU A 288 -15.20 29.12 3.94
CA GLU A 288 -15.50 30.05 5.03
C GLU A 288 -15.60 29.34 6.38
N THR A 289 -15.99 28.06 6.37
CA THR A 289 -16.13 27.23 7.58
C THR A 289 -15.35 25.94 7.46
N ASP A 290 -15.03 25.31 8.60
CA ASP A 290 -14.32 24.04 8.63
C ASP A 290 -15.13 22.92 7.97
N GLU A 291 -16.46 22.94 8.05
CA GLU A 291 -17.31 21.94 7.37
C GLU A 291 -17.20 22.01 5.84
N GLN A 292 -17.07 23.21 5.27
CA GLN A 292 -16.86 23.37 3.83
C GLN A 292 -15.48 22.85 3.41
N LEU A 293 -14.46 23.09 4.24
CA LEU A 293 -13.14 22.56 4.00
C LEU A 293 -13.12 21.03 4.07
N ASP A 294 -13.78 20.46 5.08
CA ASP A 294 -13.94 19.01 5.23
C ASP A 294 -14.67 18.40 4.02
N GLU A 295 -15.72 19.05 3.51
CA GLU A 295 -16.42 18.63 2.29
C GLU A 295 -15.50 18.65 1.05
N ILE A 296 -14.68 19.69 0.90
CA ILE A 296 -13.71 19.79 -0.20
C ILE A 296 -12.69 18.63 -0.13
N ILE A 297 -12.08 18.41 1.04
CA ILE A 297 -11.10 17.33 1.23
C ILE A 297 -11.77 15.96 1.05
N HIS A 298 -12.98 15.80 1.56
CA HIS A 298 -13.77 14.58 1.39
C HIS A 298 -14.00 14.28 -0.10
N ASN A 299 -14.37 15.29 -0.88
CA ASN A 299 -14.56 15.15 -2.32
C ASN A 299 -13.26 14.81 -3.06
N GLU A 300 -12.13 15.44 -2.73
CA GLU A 300 -10.81 15.09 -3.31
C GLU A 300 -10.41 13.64 -3.00
N THR A 301 -10.80 13.14 -1.82
CA THR A 301 -10.46 11.79 -1.34
C THR A 301 -11.38 10.71 -1.89
N HIS A 302 -12.67 10.99 -2.07
CA HIS A 302 -13.67 9.95 -2.35
C HIS A 302 -14.29 10.00 -3.75
N ASN A 303 -14.02 11.05 -4.55
CA ASN A 303 -14.57 11.14 -5.91
C ASN A 303 -13.76 10.30 -6.91
N PRO A 304 -14.33 9.20 -7.46
CA PRO A 304 -13.61 8.29 -8.36
C PRO A 304 -13.43 8.86 -9.77
N HIS A 305 -14.03 10.01 -10.07
CA HIS A 305 -14.02 10.63 -11.40
C HIS A 305 -13.02 11.79 -11.51
N ILE A 306 -12.11 11.94 -10.54
CA ILE A 306 -11.08 12.98 -10.56
C ILE A 306 -10.05 12.72 -11.67
N PHE A 307 -9.71 11.46 -11.93
CA PHE A 307 -8.66 11.07 -12.85
C PHE A 307 -9.20 10.34 -14.08
N ASP A 308 -8.48 10.48 -15.20
CA ASP A 308 -8.69 9.71 -16.43
C ASP A 308 -7.36 9.10 -16.86
N LEU A 309 -7.17 7.84 -16.47
CA LEU A 309 -5.97 7.06 -16.75
C LEU A 309 -5.76 6.81 -18.25
N ALA A 310 -6.83 6.73 -19.05
CA ALA A 310 -6.73 6.50 -20.49
C ALA A 310 -6.20 7.74 -21.22
N GLN A 311 -6.45 8.94 -20.68
CA GLN A 311 -5.91 10.20 -21.18
C GLN A 311 -4.59 10.61 -20.51
N GLY A 312 -4.18 9.92 -19.44
CA GLY A 312 -2.98 10.25 -18.67
C GLY A 312 -3.17 11.45 -17.74
N LEU A 313 -4.42 11.75 -17.35
CA LEU A 313 -4.76 12.72 -16.33
C LEU A 313 -4.67 12.06 -14.96
N VAL A 314 -3.46 12.02 -14.41
CA VAL A 314 -3.11 11.29 -13.17
C VAL A 314 -2.63 12.19 -12.04
N PHE A 315 -2.66 13.51 -12.26
CA PHE A 315 -2.27 14.52 -11.27
C PHE A 315 -3.24 15.71 -11.33
N ARG A 316 -3.55 16.25 -10.15
CA ARG A 316 -4.41 17.41 -9.94
C ARG A 316 -3.85 18.25 -8.79
N CYS A 317 -3.93 19.57 -8.93
CA CYS A 317 -3.65 20.54 -7.87
C CYS A 317 -4.95 21.29 -7.55
N HIS A 318 -5.31 21.40 -6.28
CA HIS A 318 -6.48 22.15 -5.83
C HIS A 318 -6.05 23.21 -4.82
N LEU A 319 -6.24 24.48 -5.19
CA LEU A 319 -6.00 25.63 -4.33
C LEU A 319 -7.31 26.00 -3.63
N VAL A 320 -7.30 26.02 -2.31
CA VAL A 320 -8.49 26.24 -1.48
C VAL A 320 -8.25 27.48 -0.64
N HIS A 321 -8.93 28.57 -0.97
CA HIS A 321 -8.70 29.89 -0.39
C HIS A 321 -9.64 30.17 0.79
N TYR A 322 -9.10 30.77 1.86
CA TYR A 322 -9.90 31.15 3.03
C TYR A 322 -10.49 32.55 2.87
N ILE A 323 -11.83 32.65 2.72
CA ILE A 323 -12.65 33.89 2.77
C ILE A 323 -12.30 35.00 1.74
N GLN A 324 -11.18 34.93 1.04
CA GLN A 324 -10.72 35.95 0.09
C GLN A 324 -10.84 35.46 -1.36
N VAL A 325 -11.45 36.27 -2.24
CA VAL A 325 -11.03 36.29 -3.65
C VAL A 325 -9.61 36.82 -3.62
N SER A 326 -8.62 36.01 -4.02
CA SER A 326 -7.22 36.42 -4.00
C SER A 326 -7.10 37.80 -4.67
N ILE A 327 -6.76 38.81 -3.87
CA ILE A 327 -6.30 40.07 -4.42
C ILE A 327 -4.83 39.75 -4.75
N ASP A 328 -4.53 39.63 -6.04
CA ASP A 328 -3.20 39.52 -6.63
C ASP A 328 -2.56 38.11 -6.78
N ASP A 329 -3.27 37.05 -7.19
CA ASP A 329 -2.64 35.75 -7.58
C ASP A 329 -1.69 35.16 -6.51
N LEU A 330 -2.00 35.37 -5.22
CA LEU A 330 -1.22 34.89 -4.09
C LEU A 330 -1.97 33.83 -3.25
N ILE A 331 -1.19 32.92 -2.68
CA ILE A 331 -1.58 31.92 -1.69
C ILE A 331 -1.03 32.37 -0.33
N PHE A 332 -1.87 32.36 0.69
CA PHE A 332 -1.52 32.74 2.06
C PHE A 332 -1.51 31.54 3.02
N ASN A 333 -1.16 31.76 4.28
CA ASN A 333 -1.05 30.72 5.32
C ASN A 333 -2.36 30.04 5.70
N ASN A 334 -3.50 30.73 5.52
CA ASN A 334 -4.82 30.14 5.73
C ASN A 334 -5.32 29.40 4.48
N ASP A 335 -4.66 29.55 3.34
CA ASP A 335 -5.03 28.79 2.14
C ASP A 335 -4.43 27.38 2.21
N ILE A 336 -5.08 26.46 1.52
CA ILE A 336 -4.68 25.05 1.45
C ILE A 336 -4.32 24.72 0.01
N ILE A 337 -3.19 24.05 -0.16
CA ILE A 337 -2.76 23.46 -1.42
C ILE A 337 -2.94 21.96 -1.30
N ILE A 338 -3.79 21.39 -2.13
CA ILE A 338 -4.01 19.95 -2.22
C ILE A 338 -3.32 19.44 -3.48
N PHE A 339 -2.36 18.54 -3.33
CA PHE A 339 -1.83 17.76 -4.43
C PHE A 339 -2.50 16.39 -4.42
N ASN A 340 -3.21 16.04 -5.49
CA ASN A 340 -3.90 14.77 -5.63
C ASN A 340 -3.27 14.00 -6.80
N PHE A 341 -2.81 12.78 -6.53
CA PHE A 341 -2.20 11.91 -7.52
C PHE A 341 -2.98 10.60 -7.64
N HIS A 342 -2.99 10.01 -8.83
CA HIS A 342 -3.41 8.63 -8.97
C HIS A 342 -2.25 7.69 -8.65
N GLN A 343 -2.47 6.72 -7.76
CA GLN A 343 -1.45 5.78 -7.27
C GLN A 343 -0.80 4.94 -8.39
N ALA A 344 -1.48 4.75 -9.53
CA ALA A 344 -0.85 4.10 -10.70
C ALA A 344 0.40 4.85 -11.23
N SER A 345 0.57 6.14 -10.88
CA SER A 345 1.65 7.01 -11.34
C SER A 345 2.55 7.54 -10.21
N PHE A 346 2.22 7.27 -8.96
CA PHE A 346 2.81 7.91 -7.79
C PHE A 346 2.78 6.99 -6.57
N ASP A 347 3.68 7.19 -5.62
CA ASP A 347 3.71 6.52 -4.33
C ASP A 347 4.25 7.48 -3.25
N ASP A 348 4.19 7.11 -1.97
CA ASP A 348 4.55 8.04 -0.89
C ASP A 348 6.00 8.55 -0.96
N PRO A 349 7.02 7.70 -1.24
CA PRO A 349 8.38 8.20 -1.39
C PRO A 349 8.55 9.17 -2.58
N SER A 350 7.69 9.10 -3.61
CA SER A 350 7.68 10.07 -4.70
C SER A 350 7.37 11.50 -4.21
N MET A 351 6.64 11.67 -3.10
CA MET A 351 6.29 12.98 -2.56
C MET A 351 7.52 13.82 -2.22
N LYS A 352 8.56 13.21 -1.64
CA LYS A 352 9.82 13.90 -1.33
C LYS A 352 10.52 14.41 -2.60
N ILE A 353 10.52 13.60 -3.66
CA ILE A 353 11.11 13.94 -4.96
C ILE A 353 10.30 15.08 -5.60
N PHE A 354 8.97 14.98 -5.55
CA PHE A 354 8.06 15.97 -6.08
C PHE A 354 8.24 17.33 -5.40
N LEU A 355 8.25 17.39 -4.05
CA LEU A 355 8.42 18.65 -3.31
C LEU A 355 9.80 19.26 -3.55
N HIS A 356 10.86 18.44 -3.58
CA HIS A 356 12.20 18.92 -3.88
C HIS A 356 12.26 19.60 -5.25
N ASP A 357 11.76 18.92 -6.28
CA ASP A 357 11.73 19.46 -7.64
C ASP A 357 10.78 20.66 -7.75
N LEU A 358 9.62 20.63 -7.09
CA LEU A 358 8.69 21.74 -7.07
C LEU A 358 9.32 22.99 -6.44
N HIS A 359 9.98 22.83 -5.29
CA HIS A 359 10.69 23.93 -4.63
C HIS A 359 11.78 24.52 -5.52
N GLN A 360 12.58 23.67 -6.18
CA GLN A 360 13.63 24.12 -7.09
C GLN A 360 13.06 24.83 -8.33
N ALA A 361 12.04 24.25 -8.95
CA ALA A 361 11.34 24.82 -10.09
C ALA A 361 10.70 26.17 -9.73
N TYR A 362 10.12 26.27 -8.53
CA TYR A 362 9.46 27.47 -8.04
C TYR A 362 10.47 28.59 -7.74
N THR A 363 11.61 28.27 -7.12
CA THR A 363 12.60 29.28 -6.71
C THR A 363 13.49 29.75 -7.86
N THR A 364 13.84 28.87 -8.79
CA THR A 364 14.77 29.20 -9.88
C THR A 364 14.12 29.33 -11.26
N SER A 365 12.82 29.07 -11.38
CA SER A 365 12.11 28.99 -12.67
C SER A 365 12.76 28.01 -13.66
N GLN A 366 13.50 27.03 -13.14
CA GLN A 366 14.26 26.04 -13.89
C GLN A 366 14.32 24.76 -13.06
N LEU A 367 14.32 23.63 -13.77
CA LEU A 367 14.76 22.38 -13.19
C LEU A 367 16.08 22.01 -13.87
N PRO A 368 17.03 21.40 -13.15
CA PRO A 368 18.21 20.82 -13.77
C PRO A 368 17.70 19.88 -14.85
N ASN A 369 18.01 20.22 -16.09
CA ASN A 369 17.73 19.35 -17.21
C ASN A 369 18.80 18.27 -17.12
N ASP A 370 18.53 17.24 -16.33
CA ASP A 370 19.36 16.04 -16.23
C ASP A 370 19.18 15.21 -17.49
N ASP A 371 19.48 15.82 -18.64
CA ASP A 371 19.49 15.24 -19.98
C ASP A 371 20.69 14.30 -20.16
N SER A 372 21.23 13.80 -19.04
CA SER A 372 22.18 12.68 -19.05
C SER A 372 21.44 11.49 -19.65
N THR A 373 21.90 11.07 -20.82
CA THR A 373 21.35 9.99 -21.63
C THR A 373 21.29 8.62 -20.91
N ASN A 374 21.75 8.55 -19.65
CA ASN A 374 21.84 7.37 -18.80
C ASN A 374 20.86 7.35 -17.61
N ARG A 375 20.01 8.37 -17.41
CA ARG A 375 19.06 8.37 -16.28
C ARG A 375 17.90 7.41 -16.55
N LEU A 376 17.67 6.50 -15.59
CA LEU A 376 16.57 5.55 -15.65
C LEU A 376 15.25 6.27 -15.35
N ARG A 377 14.24 6.10 -16.19
CA ARG A 377 12.89 6.65 -16.00
C ARG A 377 11.93 5.54 -15.58
N TYR A 378 10.77 5.90 -15.03
CA TYR A 378 9.81 4.90 -14.55
C TYR A 378 9.38 3.91 -15.66
N LEU A 379 9.11 4.42 -16.86
CA LEU A 379 8.78 3.58 -18.01
C LEU A 379 9.95 2.68 -18.45
N ASP A 380 11.20 3.07 -18.20
CA ASP A 380 12.35 2.19 -18.46
C ASP A 380 12.43 1.08 -17.40
N TYR A 381 12.16 1.42 -16.13
CA TYR A 381 12.04 0.45 -15.02
C TYR A 381 11.01 -0.64 -15.31
N THR A 382 9.82 -0.31 -15.83
CA THR A 382 8.78 -1.33 -16.06
C THR A 382 9.21 -2.38 -17.09
N VAL A 383 10.01 -2.01 -18.09
CA VAL A 383 10.56 -2.98 -19.04
C VAL A 383 11.62 -3.87 -18.38
N ILE A 384 12.44 -3.30 -17.51
CA ILE A 384 13.45 -4.06 -16.73
C ILE A 384 12.75 -5.06 -15.81
N GLU A 385 11.73 -4.62 -15.07
CA GLU A 385 10.95 -5.46 -14.16
C GLU A 385 10.35 -6.67 -14.89
N GLN A 386 9.76 -6.44 -16.06
CA GLN A 386 9.16 -7.51 -16.87
C GLN A 386 10.18 -8.54 -17.39
N ARG A 387 11.45 -8.15 -17.53
CA ARG A 387 12.55 -9.02 -18.02
C ARG A 387 13.40 -9.63 -16.93
N MET A 388 13.29 -9.12 -15.71
CA MET A 388 14.15 -9.53 -14.60
C MET A 388 13.98 -11.03 -14.32
N PRO A 389 15.07 -11.81 -14.22
CA PRO A 389 14.99 -13.21 -13.82
C PRO A 389 14.45 -13.34 -12.39
N MET A 390 13.27 -13.92 -12.26
CA MET A 390 12.58 -14.03 -10.97
C MET A 390 12.76 -15.39 -10.27
N ILE A 391 13.63 -16.29 -10.77
CA ILE A 391 13.70 -17.66 -10.27
C ILE A 391 14.21 -17.75 -8.82
N GLY A 392 15.23 -16.97 -8.46
CA GLY A 392 15.77 -16.94 -7.10
C GLY A 392 14.73 -16.45 -6.09
N ALA A 393 14.06 -15.33 -6.41
CA ALA A 393 13.00 -14.79 -5.57
C ALA A 393 11.79 -15.73 -5.48
N SER A 394 11.39 -16.34 -6.60
CA SER A 394 10.35 -17.37 -6.62
C SER A 394 10.68 -18.53 -5.67
N MET A 395 11.91 -19.05 -5.71
CA MET A 395 12.32 -20.14 -4.80
C MET A 395 12.29 -19.71 -3.34
N PHE A 396 12.80 -18.52 -3.04
CA PHE A 396 12.76 -17.95 -1.70
C PHE A 396 11.33 -17.83 -1.16
N TRP A 397 10.42 -17.24 -1.92
CA TRP A 397 9.04 -17.02 -1.46
C TRP A 397 8.28 -18.33 -1.28
N ASN A 398 8.50 -19.34 -2.14
CA ASN A 398 7.93 -20.66 -1.94
C ASN A 398 8.44 -21.34 -0.65
N ASP A 399 9.72 -21.17 -0.31
CA ASP A 399 10.30 -21.71 0.92
C ASP A 399 9.82 -20.94 2.16
N ALA A 400 9.84 -19.61 2.12
CA ALA A 400 9.39 -18.75 3.22
C ALA A 400 7.93 -19.01 3.60
N LEU A 401 7.08 -19.27 2.60
CA LEU A 401 5.64 -19.53 2.79
C LEU A 401 5.30 -21.03 2.86
N HIS A 402 6.31 -21.90 2.86
CA HIS A 402 6.10 -23.34 2.83
C HIS A 402 5.26 -23.81 4.03
N ASN A 403 4.21 -24.59 3.77
CA ASN A 403 3.23 -25.07 4.76
C ASN A 403 2.44 -23.98 5.50
N HIS A 404 2.58 -22.69 5.14
CA HIS A 404 1.70 -21.66 5.68
C HIS A 404 0.33 -21.73 4.98
N LYS A 405 -0.75 -21.65 5.76
CA LYS A 405 -2.10 -21.66 5.23
C LYS A 405 -2.51 -20.26 4.80
N LEU A 406 -2.08 -19.90 3.60
CA LEU A 406 -2.40 -18.59 3.03
C LEU A 406 -3.91 -18.39 2.82
N ASP A 407 -4.73 -19.43 2.80
CA ASP A 407 -6.19 -19.33 2.69
C ASP A 407 -6.92 -19.20 4.04
N GLN A 408 -6.21 -19.35 5.16
CA GLN A 408 -6.80 -19.31 6.50
C GLN A 408 -6.55 -17.96 7.16
N SER A 409 -7.59 -17.12 7.19
CA SER A 409 -7.54 -15.82 7.85
C SER A 409 -7.08 -15.86 9.30
N LEU A 410 -6.34 -14.82 9.71
CA LEU A 410 -5.96 -14.63 11.11
C LEU A 410 -7.21 -14.48 11.97
N SER A 411 -7.19 -15.08 13.16
CA SER A 411 -8.31 -15.01 14.11
C SER A 411 -8.32 -13.69 14.88
N LEU A 412 -8.43 -12.57 14.15
CA LEU A 412 -8.52 -11.24 14.74
C LEU A 412 -9.87 -11.04 15.45
N PRO A 413 -9.94 -10.19 16.48
CA PRO A 413 -11.13 -9.99 17.31
C PRO A 413 -12.13 -9.07 16.62
N TYR A 414 -12.75 -9.55 15.55
CA TYR A 414 -13.82 -8.84 14.86
C TYR A 414 -15.06 -8.73 15.77
N ASP A 415 -15.60 -7.53 15.95
CA ASP A 415 -16.90 -7.34 16.62
C ASP A 415 -18.09 -7.50 15.65
N ARG A 416 -17.82 -7.48 14.34
CA ARG A 416 -18.80 -7.71 13.27
C ARG A 416 -18.56 -9.04 12.58
N TYR A 417 -19.60 -9.57 11.93
CA TYR A 417 -19.42 -10.72 11.05
C TYR A 417 -18.58 -10.27 9.86
N ARG A 418 -17.34 -10.75 9.79
CA ARG A 418 -16.44 -10.50 8.66
C ARG A 418 -17.14 -10.92 7.36
N PRO A 419 -17.37 -10.01 6.40
CA PRO A 419 -17.97 -10.38 5.13
C PRO A 419 -17.17 -11.52 4.49
N THR A 420 -17.83 -12.66 4.28
CA THR A 420 -17.24 -13.83 3.58
C THR A 420 -17.30 -13.69 2.06
N ASN A 421 -17.99 -12.65 1.58
CA ASN A 421 -18.17 -12.37 0.17
C ASN A 421 -17.20 -11.27 -0.26
N ASP A 422 -16.97 -11.20 -1.56
CA ASP A 422 -15.98 -10.40 -2.26
C ASP A 422 -16.10 -8.88 -2.15
N TYR A 423 -16.98 -8.44 -1.24
CA TYR A 423 -17.38 -7.07 -1.00
C TYR A 423 -16.77 -6.61 0.33
N GLN A 424 -15.60 -5.99 0.24
CA GLN A 424 -15.15 -5.07 1.28
C GLN A 424 -15.60 -3.68 0.84
N SER A 425 -16.30 -2.98 1.71
CA SER A 425 -16.83 -1.65 1.44
C SER A 425 -15.73 -0.59 1.35
N GLY A 426 -14.47 -0.95 1.61
CA GLY A 426 -13.33 -0.04 1.65
C GLY A 426 -13.39 1.00 2.76
N PHE A 427 -14.51 1.19 3.45
CA PHE A 427 -14.61 2.12 4.56
C PHE A 427 -13.76 1.65 5.74
N GLY A 428 -13.01 2.58 6.30
CA GLY A 428 -12.12 2.38 7.43
C GLY A 428 -12.50 3.28 8.60
N THR A 429 -12.14 2.84 9.79
CA THR A 429 -12.15 3.61 11.03
C THR A 429 -10.74 3.57 11.63
N SER A 430 -10.28 4.68 12.16
CA SER A 430 -8.91 4.81 12.67
C SER A 430 -8.85 5.29 14.11
N VAL A 431 -7.79 4.89 14.81
CA VAL A 431 -7.38 5.50 16.07
C VAL A 431 -5.90 5.82 16.02
N SER A 432 -5.56 7.03 16.47
CA SER A 432 -4.18 7.47 16.58
C SER A 432 -3.82 7.92 17.97
N PHE A 433 -2.53 7.79 18.31
CA PHE A 433 -1.97 8.22 19.59
C PHE A 433 -0.45 8.39 19.48
N ASP A 434 0.08 9.29 20.30
CA ASP A 434 1.51 9.43 20.51
C ASP A 434 2.01 8.45 21.57
N LEU A 435 3.21 7.90 21.38
CA LEU A 435 3.91 7.21 22.44
C LEU A 435 4.51 8.23 23.41
N ASP A 436 4.39 7.94 24.71
CA ASP A 436 5.00 8.76 25.75
C ASP A 436 6.50 8.92 25.51
N ARG A 437 7.04 10.11 25.80
CA ARG A 437 8.45 10.43 25.56
C ARG A 437 9.38 9.44 26.27
N ASP A 438 9.08 9.10 27.52
CA ASP A 438 9.89 8.15 28.31
C ASP A 438 9.93 6.75 27.64
N LEU A 439 8.83 6.34 27.02
CA LEU A 439 8.75 5.08 26.27
C LEU A 439 9.55 5.16 24.96
N CYS A 440 9.45 6.27 24.23
CA CYS A 440 10.27 6.52 23.03
C CYS A 440 11.78 6.49 23.36
N ASP A 441 12.19 7.16 24.42
CA ASP A 441 13.59 7.18 24.89
C ASP A 441 14.06 5.77 25.25
N THR A 442 13.20 4.98 25.90
CA THR A 442 13.50 3.58 26.23
C THR A 442 13.66 2.73 24.97
N PHE A 443 12.84 2.92 23.94
CA PHE A 443 12.96 2.22 22.65
C PHE A 443 14.29 2.57 21.95
N LEU A 444 14.65 3.85 21.95
CA LEU A 444 15.89 4.34 21.35
C LEU A 444 17.12 3.81 22.10
N GLN A 445 17.09 3.79 23.43
CA GLN A 445 18.16 3.21 24.25
C GLN A 445 18.30 1.70 24.01
N TYR A 446 17.18 0.96 23.95
CA TYR A 446 17.20 -0.47 23.68
C TYR A 446 17.81 -0.77 22.31
N THR A 447 17.30 -0.13 21.26
CA THR A 447 17.75 -0.32 19.87
C THR A 447 19.22 0.03 19.70
N SER A 448 19.67 1.14 20.31
CA SER A 448 21.09 1.52 20.35
C SER A 448 21.95 0.48 21.07
N SER A 449 21.54 0.01 22.26
CA SER A 449 22.30 -0.96 23.05
C SER A 449 22.46 -2.32 22.37
N GLN A 450 21.51 -2.72 21.54
CA GLN A 450 21.48 -4.02 20.87
C GLN A 450 21.96 -3.99 19.41
N ASN A 451 22.33 -2.81 18.88
CA ASN A 451 22.63 -2.57 17.47
C ASN A 451 21.51 -3.09 16.55
N ILE A 452 20.27 -2.67 16.83
CA ILE A 452 19.06 -3.03 16.06
C ILE A 452 18.36 -1.74 15.65
N SER A 453 17.66 -1.72 14.50
CA SER A 453 16.85 -0.55 14.11
C SER A 453 15.52 -0.47 14.88
N LEU A 454 14.98 0.73 14.99
CA LEU A 454 13.67 0.97 15.61
C LEU A 454 12.54 0.22 14.88
N GLU A 455 12.64 0.09 13.56
CA GLU A 455 11.73 -0.71 12.75
C GLU A 455 11.66 -2.18 13.18
N HIS A 456 12.81 -2.84 13.37
CA HIS A 456 12.81 -4.25 13.79
C HIS A 456 12.16 -4.42 15.16
N LEU A 457 12.39 -3.47 16.08
CA LEU A 457 11.75 -3.49 17.38
C LEU A 457 10.24 -3.28 17.25
N ALA A 458 9.80 -2.26 16.52
CA ALA A 458 8.40 -1.93 16.29
C ALA A 458 7.63 -3.11 15.67
N LEU A 459 8.19 -3.71 14.62
CA LEU A 459 7.64 -4.90 13.98
C LEU A 459 7.57 -6.09 14.93
N SER A 460 8.58 -6.28 15.78
CA SER A 460 8.55 -7.33 16.82
C SER A 460 7.42 -7.11 17.81
N MET A 461 7.19 -5.84 18.22
CA MET A 461 6.07 -5.50 19.10
C MET A 461 4.74 -5.78 18.44
N TYR A 462 4.65 -5.57 17.12
CA TYR A 462 3.46 -5.92 16.37
C TYR A 462 3.19 -7.43 16.34
N PHE A 463 4.20 -8.26 16.13
CA PHE A 463 4.05 -9.71 16.22
C PHE A 463 3.65 -10.18 17.63
N VAL A 464 4.20 -9.59 18.70
CA VAL A 464 3.76 -9.88 20.08
C VAL A 464 2.32 -9.47 20.31
N PHE A 465 1.94 -8.30 19.79
CA PHE A 465 0.57 -7.82 19.85
C PHE A 465 -0.39 -8.79 19.16
N LEU A 466 -0.11 -9.18 17.92
CA LEU A 466 -0.91 -10.14 17.16
C LEU A 466 -1.00 -11.49 17.87
N PHE A 467 0.12 -12.03 18.36
CA PHE A 467 0.15 -13.27 19.15
C PHE A 467 -0.83 -13.23 20.32
N LYS A 468 -0.85 -12.11 21.07
CA LYS A 468 -1.77 -11.96 22.19
C LYS A 468 -3.22 -11.77 21.73
N LEU A 469 -3.41 -11.06 20.62
CA LEU A 469 -4.73 -10.75 20.07
C LEU A 469 -5.42 -11.99 19.49
N THR A 470 -4.67 -12.93 18.93
CA THR A 470 -5.15 -14.18 18.33
C THR A 470 -5.14 -15.36 19.31
N ASN A 471 -5.11 -15.10 20.62
CA ASN A 471 -5.08 -16.12 21.68
C ASN A 471 -3.92 -17.12 21.57
N GLY A 472 -2.74 -16.65 21.16
CA GLY A 472 -1.50 -17.42 21.16
C GLY A 472 -1.16 -18.11 19.84
N GLU A 473 -1.70 -17.64 18.71
CA GLU A 473 -1.30 -18.14 17.39
C GLU A 473 0.19 -17.83 17.14
N THR A 474 0.95 -18.87 16.82
CA THR A 474 2.43 -18.79 16.71
C THR A 474 2.93 -18.69 15.28
N ASP A 475 2.15 -19.06 14.28
CA ASP A 475 2.54 -18.97 12.86
C ASP A 475 1.80 -17.80 12.21
N LEU A 476 2.35 -16.59 12.39
CA LEU A 476 1.73 -15.35 11.95
C LEU A 476 2.28 -14.94 10.60
N CYS A 477 1.44 -14.43 9.71
CA CYS A 477 1.88 -13.84 8.45
C CYS A 477 1.13 -12.53 8.23
N ILE A 478 1.88 -11.46 7.98
CA ILE A 478 1.34 -10.11 7.80
C ILE A 478 1.75 -9.56 6.44
N GLY A 479 1.00 -8.59 5.91
CA GLY A 479 1.39 -7.78 4.77
C GLY A 479 2.38 -6.72 5.22
N MET A 480 3.37 -6.45 4.39
CA MET A 480 4.27 -5.34 4.62
C MET A 480 4.63 -4.66 3.31
N SER A 481 4.48 -3.36 3.33
CA SER A 481 4.81 -2.43 2.27
C SER A 481 6.30 -2.24 2.18
N ILE A 482 6.87 -2.40 0.99
CA ILE A 482 8.28 -2.10 0.76
C ILE A 482 8.44 -1.12 -0.41
N ASP A 483 9.28 -0.11 -0.20
CA ASP A 483 9.78 0.74 -1.28
C ASP A 483 10.56 -0.10 -2.31
N GLY A 484 10.00 -0.24 -3.51
CA GLY A 484 10.62 -0.97 -4.62
C GLY A 484 11.80 -0.24 -5.28
N ARG A 485 12.27 0.89 -4.74
CA ARG A 485 13.50 1.56 -5.19
C ARG A 485 14.76 0.90 -4.63
N TYR A 486 14.91 -0.40 -4.90
CA TYR A 486 16.04 -1.23 -4.42
C TYR A 486 17.41 -0.88 -5.06
N ARG A 487 17.47 0.13 -5.94
CA ARG A 487 18.70 0.61 -6.58
C ARG A 487 18.80 2.12 -6.52
N ASP A 488 20.03 2.62 -6.44
CA ASP A 488 20.28 4.06 -6.30
C ASP A 488 19.72 4.87 -7.47
N GLU A 489 19.72 4.32 -8.70
CA GLU A 489 19.19 5.00 -9.88
C GLU A 489 17.66 5.21 -9.82
N LEU A 490 16.94 4.43 -9.02
CA LEU A 490 15.50 4.53 -8.83
C LEU A 490 15.09 5.54 -7.75
N ARG A 491 16.02 5.91 -6.86
CA ARG A 491 15.74 6.80 -5.71
C ARG A 491 15.27 8.20 -6.08
N SER A 492 15.51 8.62 -7.33
CA SER A 492 15.15 9.93 -7.85
C SER A 492 14.05 9.88 -8.92
N VAL A 493 13.33 8.75 -9.01
CA VAL A 493 12.27 8.51 -9.99
C VAL A 493 10.91 8.56 -9.30
N ILE A 494 10.02 9.40 -9.83
CA ILE A 494 8.59 9.41 -9.48
C ILE A 494 7.88 8.28 -10.23
N GLY A 495 7.07 7.51 -9.51
CA GLY A 495 6.31 6.40 -10.05
C GLY A 495 5.78 5.48 -8.95
N MET A 496 5.05 4.43 -9.35
CA MET A 496 4.53 3.42 -8.43
C MET A 496 5.55 2.31 -8.19
N PHE A 497 6.39 2.43 -7.16
CA PHE A 497 7.39 1.41 -6.82
C PHE A 497 7.03 0.56 -5.61
N VAL A 498 6.08 1.00 -4.79
CA VAL A 498 5.65 0.24 -3.60
C VAL A 498 5.19 -1.15 -4.03
N ASN A 499 5.69 -2.17 -3.34
CA ASN A 499 5.31 -3.57 -3.52
C ASN A 499 4.99 -4.15 -2.15
N ALA A 500 3.90 -4.91 -2.05
CA ALA A 500 3.55 -5.57 -0.81
C ALA A 500 4.11 -6.98 -0.78
N ILE A 501 4.70 -7.35 0.35
CA ILE A 501 5.25 -8.69 0.56
C ILE A 501 4.64 -9.33 1.81
N PRO A 502 4.43 -10.65 1.82
CA PRO A 502 4.12 -11.36 3.05
C PRO A 502 5.34 -11.42 3.95
N LEU A 503 5.13 -11.23 5.24
CA LEU A 503 6.13 -11.40 6.27
C LEU A 503 5.64 -12.42 7.29
N ARG A 504 6.07 -13.66 7.11
CA ARG A 504 5.75 -14.77 8.01
C ARG A 504 6.75 -14.83 9.15
N CYS A 505 6.26 -14.90 10.38
CA CYS A 505 7.04 -15.12 11.58
C CYS A 505 6.46 -16.28 12.39
N GLN A 506 7.30 -17.30 12.63
CA GLN A 506 6.97 -18.41 13.51
C GLN A 506 7.51 -18.11 14.90
N LEU A 507 6.63 -17.64 15.77
CA LEU A 507 6.94 -17.29 17.15
C LEU A 507 7.10 -18.53 18.01
N ASP A 508 8.18 -18.58 18.75
CA ASP A 508 8.31 -19.46 19.90
C ASP A 508 7.92 -18.65 21.14
N PRO A 509 6.87 -19.05 21.88
CA PRO A 509 6.51 -18.40 23.12
C PRO A 509 7.72 -18.26 24.04
N GLN A 510 8.67 -19.21 24.03
CA GLN A 510 9.82 -19.22 24.93
C GLN A 510 10.89 -18.16 24.68
N TRP A 511 10.74 -17.30 23.68
CA TRP A 511 11.76 -16.31 23.36
C TRP A 511 11.73 -15.10 24.31
N CYS A 512 12.91 -14.66 24.71
CA CYS A 512 13.08 -13.32 25.26
C CYS A 512 12.96 -12.26 24.15
N LEU A 513 12.75 -11.01 24.54
CA LEU A 513 12.62 -9.88 23.62
C LEU A 513 13.78 -9.80 22.63
N HIS A 514 15.01 -9.93 23.10
CA HIS A 514 16.19 -9.86 22.25
C HIS A 514 16.18 -10.94 21.16
N LYS A 515 15.83 -12.18 21.51
CA LYS A 515 15.80 -13.31 20.57
C LYS A 515 14.70 -13.12 19.53
N LEU A 516 13.52 -12.65 19.95
CA LEU A 516 12.44 -12.30 19.04
C LEU A 516 12.89 -11.22 18.04
N VAL A 517 13.46 -10.12 18.53
CA VAL A 517 13.84 -9.00 17.67
C VAL A 517 14.94 -9.41 16.69
N LYS A 518 15.89 -10.24 17.10
CA LYS A 518 16.90 -10.81 16.20
C LYS A 518 16.27 -11.72 15.13
N HIS A 519 15.32 -12.56 15.51
CA HIS A 519 14.61 -13.41 14.55
C HIS A 519 13.81 -12.58 13.53
N VAL A 520 13.08 -11.57 14.00
CA VAL A 520 12.35 -10.63 13.14
C VAL A 520 13.31 -9.86 12.22
N GLN A 521 14.47 -9.44 12.73
CA GLN A 521 15.53 -8.82 11.93
C GLN A 521 16.01 -9.74 10.81
N GLU A 522 16.25 -11.02 11.10
CA GLU A 522 16.68 -12.01 10.11
C GLU A 522 15.63 -12.22 9.02
N ILE A 523 14.36 -12.42 9.41
CA ILE A 523 13.25 -12.58 8.46
C ILE A 523 13.12 -11.34 7.58
N LEU A 524 13.02 -10.14 8.17
CA LEU A 524 12.84 -8.89 7.43
C LEU A 524 14.01 -8.64 6.47
N THR A 525 15.24 -8.85 6.93
CA THR A 525 16.45 -8.67 6.10
C THR A 525 16.47 -9.64 4.93
N ASN A 526 16.07 -10.90 5.14
CA ASN A 526 16.04 -11.89 4.06
C ASN A 526 14.89 -11.61 3.07
N SER A 527 13.70 -11.27 3.56
CA SER A 527 12.55 -10.89 2.73
C SER A 527 12.85 -9.66 1.86
N ARG A 528 13.55 -8.65 2.41
CA ARG A 528 14.00 -7.46 1.67
C ARG A 528 14.90 -7.76 0.48
N LYS A 529 15.74 -8.80 0.55
CA LYS A 529 16.61 -9.18 -0.59
C LYS A 529 15.79 -9.62 -1.81
N TYR A 530 14.57 -10.11 -1.59
CA TYR A 530 13.68 -10.64 -2.61
C TYR A 530 12.37 -9.84 -2.72
N SER A 531 12.33 -8.63 -2.15
CA SER A 531 11.13 -7.76 -2.16
C SER A 531 10.81 -7.19 -3.54
N TYR A 532 11.72 -7.31 -4.51
CA TYR A 532 11.46 -6.99 -5.91
C TYR A 532 10.54 -7.99 -6.61
N PHE A 533 10.20 -9.11 -5.94
CA PHE A 533 9.26 -10.09 -6.50
C PHE A 533 7.83 -9.57 -6.41
N PRO A 534 7.14 -9.38 -7.53
CA PRO A 534 5.83 -8.75 -7.52
C PRO A 534 4.79 -9.58 -6.77
N LEU A 535 3.93 -8.95 -5.95
CA LEU A 535 2.86 -9.66 -5.26
C LEU A 535 2.04 -10.49 -6.24
N ARG A 536 1.71 -9.95 -7.42
CA ARG A 536 0.91 -10.69 -8.41
C ARG A 536 1.51 -12.05 -8.76
N ARG A 537 2.83 -12.14 -8.90
CA ARG A 537 3.51 -13.41 -9.18
C ARG A 537 3.52 -14.34 -7.97
N LEU A 538 3.59 -13.79 -6.77
CA LEU A 538 3.44 -14.56 -5.52
C LEU A 538 2.05 -15.17 -5.42
N LEU A 539 1.00 -14.41 -5.71
CA LEU A 539 -0.38 -14.90 -5.75
C LEU A 539 -0.58 -16.00 -6.80
N ASP A 540 -0.01 -15.82 -8.00
CA ASP A 540 -0.10 -16.83 -9.07
C ASP A 540 0.57 -18.17 -8.68
N GLN A 541 1.50 -18.17 -7.72
CA GLN A 541 2.13 -19.40 -7.16
C GLN A 541 1.26 -20.09 -6.11
N HIS A 542 0.30 -19.39 -5.53
CA HIS A 542 -0.58 -19.89 -4.47
C HIS A 542 -2.07 -19.76 -4.85
N PRO A 543 -2.52 -20.42 -5.94
CA PRO A 543 -3.85 -20.22 -6.53
C PRO A 543 -5.03 -20.66 -5.64
N HIS A 544 -4.76 -21.37 -4.55
CA HIS A 544 -5.76 -21.81 -3.57
C HIS A 544 -6.05 -20.75 -2.50
N ALA A 545 -5.16 -19.78 -2.31
CA ALA A 545 -5.33 -18.65 -1.41
C ALA A 545 -6.03 -17.51 -2.15
N LEU A 546 -7.35 -17.63 -2.33
CA LEU A 546 -8.16 -16.64 -3.05
C LEU A 546 -8.01 -15.23 -2.44
N LYS A 547 -8.03 -15.13 -1.11
CA LYS A 547 -7.51 -14.00 -0.31
C LYS A 547 -6.38 -14.53 0.56
N PRO A 548 -5.11 -14.16 0.31
CA PRO A 548 -4.05 -14.50 1.23
C PRO A 548 -4.33 -13.89 2.59
N ALA A 549 -4.35 -14.71 3.64
CA ALA A 549 -4.59 -14.33 5.03
C ALA A 549 -3.59 -13.28 5.54
N PHE A 550 -2.40 -13.21 4.93
CA PHE A 550 -1.44 -12.15 5.26
C PHE A 550 -1.92 -10.76 4.83
N LEU A 551 -2.91 -10.64 3.95
CA LEU A 551 -3.56 -9.37 3.62
C LEU A 551 -4.71 -9.03 4.59
N ASP A 552 -4.96 -9.84 5.62
CA ASP A 552 -5.91 -9.46 6.67
C ASP A 552 -5.31 -8.37 7.56
N THR A 553 -3.98 -8.36 7.70
CA THR A 553 -3.32 -7.39 8.53
C THR A 553 -1.97 -6.94 8.00
N SER A 554 -1.65 -5.66 8.15
CA SER A 554 -0.40 -5.08 7.67
C SER A 554 0.35 -4.29 8.73
N PHE A 555 1.64 -4.09 8.49
CA PHE A 555 2.50 -3.25 9.30
C PHE A 555 3.29 -2.29 8.43
N GLU A 556 3.38 -1.04 8.87
CA GLU A 556 4.17 -0.01 8.23
C GLU A 556 5.01 0.74 9.28
N PHE A 557 6.27 0.99 8.93
CA PHE A 557 7.16 1.82 9.73
C PHE A 557 7.78 2.91 8.86
N MET A 558 7.55 4.17 9.23
CA MET A 558 8.15 5.32 8.58
C MET A 558 9.07 6.06 9.53
N GLN A 559 10.18 6.55 8.98
CA GLN A 559 11.11 7.40 9.68
C GLN A 559 11.31 8.70 8.91
N TYR A 560 10.87 9.81 9.49
CA TYR A 560 11.16 11.13 8.94
C TYR A 560 12.56 11.57 9.38
N PRO A 561 13.45 11.92 8.43
CA PRO A 561 14.77 12.39 8.77
C PRO A 561 14.71 13.73 9.52
N GLN A 562 15.76 14.06 10.28
CA GLN A 562 16.02 15.44 10.69
C GLN A 562 15.95 16.34 9.44
N GLN A 563 15.08 17.34 9.46
CA GLN A 563 14.82 18.21 8.32
C GLN A 563 16.12 18.89 7.86
N ASP A 564 16.59 18.51 6.68
CA ASP A 564 17.36 19.37 5.78
C ASP A 564 16.50 19.57 4.53
N LEU A 565 15.42 20.37 4.61
CA LEU A 565 14.73 20.94 3.44
C LEU A 565 13.88 22.15 3.85
#